data_AF-A0A2G6L930-F1
#
_entry.id   AF-A0A2G6L930-F1
#
_cell.length_a   1.000
_cell.length_b   1.000
_cell.length_c   1.000
_cell.angle_alpha   90.00
_cell.angle_beta   90.00
_cell.angle_gamma   90.00
#
_symmetry.space_group_name_H-M   'P 1'
#
loop_
_entity.id
_entity.type
_entity.pdbx_description
1 polymer ?
#
loop_
_entity_poly.entity_id
_entity_poly.type
_entity_poly.pdbx_seq_one_letter_code
_entity_poly.pdbx_strand_id
1 'polypeptide(L)' 'MFYWTESGAEDVAAIQSLLTACRIHNVNGYTYLVDVLQRVSVHPASQVQELTPRVWKRKFSENPMRSVVESVNEY' A
#
# COMPACT_ATOMS: atom_id res chain seq x y z
N MET A 1 -0.13 -22.62 4.36
CA MET A 1 -0.82 -21.59 3.55
C MET A 1 -1.23 -22.30 2.27
N PHE A 2 -2.53 -22.48 2.03
CA PHE A 2 -3.04 -23.28 0.92
C PHE A 2 -3.54 -22.35 -0.18
N TYR A 3 -2.84 -22.34 -1.32
CA TYR A 3 -3.28 -21.67 -2.54
C TYR A 3 -3.77 -22.76 -3.50
N TRP A 4 -5.05 -22.73 -3.85
CA TRP A 4 -5.70 -23.74 -4.71
C TRP A 4 -5.54 -23.43 -6.21
N THR A 5 -4.89 -22.32 -6.57
CA THR A 5 -4.53 -21.96 -7.95
C THR A 5 -3.15 -21.30 -7.97
N GLU A 6 -2.37 -21.58 -9.02
CA GLU A 6 -1.03 -21.02 -9.24
C GLU A 6 -1.03 -19.47 -9.18
N SER A 7 -2.06 -18.84 -9.77
CA SER A 7 -2.24 -17.38 -9.75
C SER A 7 -2.42 -16.80 -8.34
N GLY A 8 -3.06 -17.52 -7.41
CA GLY A 8 -3.24 -17.03 -6.04
C GLY A 8 -1.95 -17.00 -5.23
N ALA A 9 -0.99 -17.87 -5.56
CA ALA A 9 0.31 -17.91 -4.88
C ALA A 9 1.19 -16.71 -5.28
N GLU A 10 1.14 -16.31 -6.55
CA GLU A 10 1.89 -15.15 -7.07
C GLU A 10 1.38 -13.83 -6.46
N ASP A 11 0.06 -13.63 -6.44
CA ASP A 11 -0.55 -12.42 -5.89
C ASP A 11 -0.21 -12.26 -4.40
N VAL A 12 -0.27 -13.34 -3.63
CA VAL A 12 0.12 -13.24 -2.21
C VAL A 12 1.62 -13.14 -2.02
N ALA A 13 2.45 -13.76 -2.87
CA ALA A 13 3.88 -13.52 -2.82
C ALA A 13 4.22 -12.04 -3.04
N ALA A 14 3.53 -11.36 -3.95
CA ALA A 14 3.68 -9.93 -4.19
C ALA A 14 3.26 -9.09 -2.96
N ILE A 15 2.06 -9.31 -2.42
CA ILE A 15 1.57 -8.59 -1.24
C ILE A 15 2.45 -8.86 -0.02
N GLN A 16 2.87 -10.11 0.21
CA GLN A 16 3.72 -10.47 1.34
C GLN A 16 5.10 -9.82 1.24
N SER A 17 5.67 -9.75 0.04
CA SER A 17 6.93 -9.04 -0.21
C SER A 17 6.79 -7.55 0.10
N LEU A 18 5.69 -6.94 -0.32
CA LEU A 18 5.37 -5.53 -0.06
C LEU A 18 5.19 -5.24 1.44
N LEU A 19 4.44 -6.07 2.16
CA LEU A 19 4.26 -5.96 3.62
C LEU A 19 5.58 -6.14 4.38
N THR A 20 6.46 -7.02 3.88
CA THR A 20 7.80 -7.21 4.44
C THR A 20 8.66 -5.97 4.23
N ALA A 21 8.63 -5.35 3.04
CA ALA A 21 9.29 -4.07 2.80
C ALA A 21 8.76 -2.95 3.69
N CYS A 22 7.44 -2.88 3.92
CA CYS A 22 6.85 -1.93 4.87
C CYS A 22 7.40 -2.12 6.29
N ARG A 23 7.52 -3.37 6.75
CA ARG A 23 8.11 -3.69 8.06
C ARG A 23 9.56 -3.25 8.17
N ILE A 24 10.39 -3.53 7.16
CA ILE A 24 11.80 -3.10 7.12
C ILE A 24 11.93 -1.58 7.21
N HIS A 25 11.04 -0.84 6.54
CA HIS A 25 11.06 0.63 6.56
C HIS A 25 10.29 1.25 7.73
N ASN A 26 9.79 0.44 8.68
CA ASN A 26 8.98 0.89 9.81
C ASN A 26 7.80 1.76 9.33
N VAL A 27 7.03 1.22 8.39
CA VAL A 27 5.84 1.83 7.80
C VAL A 27 4.63 0.99 8.21
N ASN A 28 3.55 1.63 8.63
CA ASN A 28 2.29 0.94 8.86
C ASN A 28 1.74 0.43 7.52
N GLY A 29 1.69 -0.90 7.35
CA GLY A 29 1.27 -1.52 6.11
C GLY A 29 -0.17 -1.21 5.71
N TYR A 30 -1.08 -1.05 6.67
CA TYR A 30 -2.47 -0.67 6.42
C TYR A 30 -2.55 0.75 5.86
N THR A 31 -1.96 1.72 6.56
CA THR A 31 -1.94 3.13 6.12
C THR A 31 -1.29 3.29 4.74
N TYR A 32 -0.19 2.57 4.50
CA TYR A 32 0.49 2.58 3.22
C TYR A 32 -0.38 1.99 2.09
N LEU A 33 -1.00 0.83 2.31
CA LEU A 33 -1.83 0.18 1.30
C LEU A 33 -3.06 1.03 0.94
N VAL A 34 -3.74 1.59 1.95
CA VAL A 34 -4.89 2.46 1.73
C VAL A 34 -4.49 3.68 0.91
N ASP A 35 -3.40 4.37 1.29
CA ASP A 35 -2.92 5.54 0.55
C ASP A 35 -2.52 5.18 -0.88
N VAL A 36 -1.70 4.14 -1.07
CA VAL A 36 -1.18 3.76 -2.40
C VAL A 36 -2.29 3.30 -3.34
N LEU A 37 -3.27 2.52 -2.85
CA LEU A 37 -4.40 2.07 -3.67
C LEU A 37 -5.30 3.23 -4.12
N GLN A 38 -5.43 4.27 -3.31
CA GLN A 38 -6.16 5.47 -3.71
C GLN A 38 -5.33 6.36 -4.63
N ARG A 39 -4.04 6.53 -4.30
CA ARG A 39 -3.10 7.42 -4.99
C ARG A 39 -2.72 6.90 -6.37
N VAL A 40 -2.64 5.58 -6.59
CA VAL A 40 -2.29 5.01 -7.90
C VAL A 40 -3.25 5.43 -9.01
N SER A 41 -4.51 5.75 -8.66
CA SER A 41 -5.52 6.22 -9.63
C SER A 41 -5.26 7.64 -10.13
N VAL A 42 -4.51 8.45 -9.39
CA VAL A 42 -4.26 9.88 -9.68
C VAL A 42 -2.78 10.21 -9.88
N HIS A 43 -1.88 9.28 -9.58
CA HIS A 43 -0.44 9.47 -9.65
C HIS A 43 0.13 9.16 -11.04
N PRO A 44 1.06 9.97 -11.59
CA PRO A 44 1.67 9.69 -12.88
C PRO A 44 2.38 8.33 -12.91
N ALA A 45 2.12 7.52 -13.93
CA ALA A 45 2.76 6.20 -14.09
C ALA A 45 4.29 6.27 -14.14
N SER A 46 4.85 7.38 -14.67
CA SER A 46 6.29 7.64 -14.70
C SER A 46 6.93 7.80 -13.31
N GLN A 47 6.12 8.03 -12.27
CA GLN A 47 6.57 8.27 -10.90
C GLN A 47 6.13 7.15 -9.93
N VAL A 48 5.80 5.96 -10.43
CA VAL A 48 5.38 4.82 -9.58
C VAL A 48 6.42 4.45 -8.50
N GLN A 49 7.70 4.73 -8.75
CA GLN A 49 8.79 4.54 -7.79
C GLN A 49 8.58 5.31 -6.48
N GLU A 50 7.84 6.43 -6.53
CA GLU A 50 7.51 7.24 -5.36
C GLU A 50 6.52 6.56 -4.41
N LEU A 51 5.75 5.60 -4.94
CA LEU A 51 4.81 4.82 -4.15
C LEU A 51 5.50 3.70 -3.38
N THR A 52 6.77 3.38 -3.64
CA THR A 52 7.49 2.35 -2.87
C THR A 52 7.59 2.71 -1.38
N PRO A 53 7.56 1.75 -0.43
CA PRO A 53 7.46 2.05 1.00
C PRO A 53 8.53 3.02 1.51
N ARG A 54 9.74 2.94 0.98
CA ARG A 54 10.87 3.82 1.32
C ARG A 54 10.65 5.28 0.89
N VAL A 55 10.17 5.50 -0.34
CA VAL A 55 9.97 6.85 -0.89
C VAL A 55 8.66 7.44 -0.40
N TRP A 56 7.61 6.61 -0.35
CA TRP A 56 6.31 6.95 0.21
C TRP A 56 6.43 7.52 1.62
N LYS A 57 7.24 6.87 2.48
CA LYS A 57 7.49 7.34 3.85
C LYS A 57 8.06 8.76 3.91
N ARG A 58 8.77 9.21 2.89
CA ARG A 58 9.35 10.57 2.87
C ARG A 58 8.42 11.60 2.26
N LYS A 59 7.49 11.18 1.39
CA LYS A 59 6.66 12.09 0.59
C LYS A 59 5.22 12.21 1.08
N PHE A 60 4.66 11.13 1.60
CA PHE A 60 3.21 11.00 1.81
C PHE A 60 2.82 10.55 3.22
N SER A 61 3.75 10.07 4.05
CA SER A 61 3.39 9.53 5.37
C SER A 61 2.80 10.55 6.34
N GLU A 62 3.11 11.84 6.16
CA GLU A 62 2.58 12.92 7.01
C GLU A 62 1.12 13.23 6.71
N ASN A 63 0.68 13.05 5.45
CA ASN A 63 -0.69 13.27 5.03
C ASN A 63 -1.16 12.18 4.04
N PRO A 64 -1.36 10.95 4.53
CA PRO A 64 -1.83 9.86 3.71
C PRO A 64 -3.32 10.05 3.37
N MET A 65 -3.69 9.67 2.14
CA MET A 65 -5.08 9.49 1.74
C MET A 65 -5.67 8.36 2.59
N ARG A 66 -6.85 8.64 3.18
CA ARG A 66 -7.53 7.74 4.11
C ARG A 66 -8.71 7.06 3.46
N SER A 67 -9.14 5.95 4.07
CA SER A 67 -10.26 5.20 3.55
C SER A 67 -11.54 6.02 3.64
N VAL A 68 -12.35 6.02 2.57
CA VAL A 68 -13.65 6.70 2.57
C VAL A 68 -14.55 6.16 3.67
N VAL A 69 -14.44 4.87 4.02
CA VAL A 69 -15.24 4.28 5.11
C VAL A 69 -14.86 4.81 6.49
N GLU A 70 -13.63 5.30 6.70
CA GLU A 70 -13.24 5.92 7.98
C GLU A 70 -13.97 7.25 8.18
N SER A 71 -14.13 8.05 7.12
CA SER A 71 -14.86 9.34 7.19
C SER A 71 -16.37 9.21 7.41
N VAL A 72 -16.94 8.03 7.15
CA VAL A 72 -18.38 7.77 7.29
C VAL A 72 -18.75 7.32 8.71
N ASN A 73 -17.77 6.83 9.48
CA ASN A 73 -17.99 6.24 10.80
C ASN A 73 -17.89 7.26 11.96
N GLU A 74 -17.82 8.56 11.65
CA GLU A 74 -17.81 9.69 12.60
C GLU A 74 -19.21 10.30 12.83
N TYR A 75 -20.30 9.58 12.52
CA TYR A 75 -21.69 9.99 12.73
C TYR A 75 -22.46 9.04 13.65
#